data_AF-A0A8H9YUY9-F1
#
_entry.id   AF-A0A8H9YUY9-F1
#
_cell.length_a   1.000
_cell.length_b   1.000
_cell.length_c   1.000
_cell.angle_alpha   90.00
_cell.angle_beta   90.00
_cell.angle_gamma   90.00
#
_symmetry.space_group_name_H-M   'P 1'
#
loop_
_entity.id
_entity.type
_entity.pdbx_description
1 polymer ?
#
loop_
_entity_poly.entity_id
_entity_poly.type
_entity_poly.pdbx_seq_one_letter_code
_entity_poly.pdbx_strand_id
1 'polypeptide(L)'
;MSTMILSPNCLRLALPSLLIMVFGSVDAAAKIRSPYIDDNQLCRAQPLPAVVLHLTGDAWKLDPKGKASPLLEGMTIDEQEGVKTSSTAFVSLLLGDGSRVVLPASSQVRLHLEKKLSIPQVVLEQGQAEAYVIKRASDHDRFQIVTPVGVLGVRGTHFRVRNDAEQSVLEVLEGQVAVKRDMKTKPVENEVKVGARQGLLFKTQGELKPVELLAAPKLVGQDGQKGDAPVWSLYLRPLPGAQRYRAQVATDKAFMNIKQENFSSVPKMSFTGLKASFYHVRLSAYDENGLEGETGVYDIFYYPPTTQAHDQ
;
A
#
# COMPACT_ATOMS: atom_id res chain seq x y z
N MET A 1 75.56 -7.01 -48.10
CA MET A 1 74.79 -5.82 -48.51
C MET A 1 73.91 -5.40 -47.35
N SER A 2 74.04 -4.11 -46.97
CA SER A 2 73.26 -3.25 -46.06
C SER A 2 71.91 -3.80 -45.55
N THR A 3 71.41 -3.59 -44.33
CA THR A 3 71.61 -2.53 -43.31
C THR A 3 70.79 -2.90 -42.04
N MET A 4 71.25 -2.50 -40.83
CA MET A 4 70.51 -1.80 -39.73
C MET A 4 69.11 -2.31 -39.26
N ILE A 5 68.74 -2.44 -37.96
CA ILE A 5 68.71 -1.45 -36.86
C ILE A 5 68.46 -2.13 -35.47
N LEU A 6 69.09 -1.60 -34.42
CA LEU A 6 68.79 -1.72 -32.98
C LEU A 6 67.60 -0.82 -32.58
N SER A 7 66.69 -1.26 -31.69
CA SER A 7 66.59 -0.74 -30.30
C SER A 7 65.28 -1.11 -29.56
N PRO A 8 65.30 -1.09 -28.20
CA PRO A 8 64.22 -1.47 -27.30
C PRO A 8 63.52 -0.26 -26.63
N ASN A 9 62.30 -0.46 -26.09
CA ASN A 9 61.74 0.13 -24.83
C ASN A 9 60.21 0.28 -24.88
N CYS A 10 59.53 -0.25 -23.87
CA CYS A 10 58.36 0.37 -23.21
C CYS A 10 58.14 -0.34 -21.87
N LEU A 11 58.61 0.23 -20.76
CA LEU A 11 57.90 1.14 -19.84
C LEU A 11 56.73 0.51 -19.06
N ARG A 12 56.94 0.54 -17.74
CA ARG A 12 56.10 0.14 -16.60
C ARG A 12 54.72 0.83 -16.60
N LEU A 13 53.73 0.17 -16.03
CA LEU A 13 52.76 0.80 -15.12
C LEU A 13 52.10 -0.24 -14.20
N ALA A 14 52.43 -0.15 -12.91
CA ALA A 14 51.77 -0.85 -11.82
C ALA A 14 50.60 0.02 -11.34
N LEU A 15 49.40 -0.55 -11.23
CA LEU A 15 48.24 0.07 -10.60
C LEU A 15 48.03 -0.55 -9.21
N PRO A 16 47.76 0.24 -8.16
CA PRO A 16 47.52 -0.28 -6.82
C PRO A 16 46.09 -0.80 -6.72
N SER A 17 45.94 -2.00 -6.15
CA SER A 17 44.65 -2.62 -5.86
C SER A 17 43.90 -1.81 -4.80
N LEU A 18 42.82 -1.15 -5.20
CA LEU A 18 41.87 -0.48 -4.32
C LEU A 18 41.01 -1.55 -3.63
N LEU A 19 41.27 -1.81 -2.35
CA LEU A 19 40.49 -2.73 -1.53
C LEU A 19 39.17 -2.06 -1.14
N ILE A 20 38.11 -2.31 -1.91
CA ILE A 20 36.74 -1.89 -1.56
C ILE A 20 36.25 -2.83 -0.45
N MET A 21 36.18 -2.34 0.78
CA MET A 21 35.43 -3.02 1.86
C MET A 21 33.94 -2.92 1.54
N VAL A 22 33.39 -4.00 1.01
CA VAL A 22 31.95 -4.21 0.94
C VAL A 22 31.47 -4.53 2.36
N PHE A 23 30.88 -3.55 3.05
CA PHE A 23 30.08 -3.81 4.23
C PHE A 23 28.78 -4.49 3.78
N GLY A 24 28.84 -5.81 3.63
CA GLY A 24 27.64 -6.63 3.52
C GLY A 24 26.95 -6.66 4.87
N SER A 25 25.92 -5.83 5.05
CA SER A 25 24.93 -6.08 6.11
C SER A 25 24.18 -7.35 5.71
N VAL A 26 24.61 -8.47 6.29
CA VAL A 26 23.85 -9.72 6.23
C VAL A 26 22.59 -9.48 7.07
N ASP A 27 21.49 -9.14 6.41
CA ASP A 27 20.18 -9.21 7.03
C ASP A 27 20.00 -10.65 7.51
N ALA A 28 19.96 -10.83 8.82
CA ALA A 28 19.62 -12.12 9.41
C ALA A 28 18.23 -12.47 8.88
N ALA A 29 18.16 -13.52 8.04
CA ALA A 29 16.89 -14.03 7.52
C ALA A 29 15.91 -14.17 8.69
N ALA A 30 14.85 -13.37 8.69
CA ALA A 30 13.89 -13.38 9.77
C ALA A 30 13.36 -14.80 9.93
N LYS A 31 13.47 -15.31 11.14
CA LYS A 31 13.17 -16.70 11.46
C LYS A 31 11.68 -16.90 11.21
N ILE A 32 11.31 -17.70 10.22
CA ILE A 32 9.92 -18.12 9.98
C ILE A 32 9.40 -18.72 11.29
N ARG A 33 8.35 -18.12 11.87
CA ARG A 33 7.78 -18.59 13.14
C ARG A 33 6.99 -19.86 12.87
N SER A 34 7.23 -20.90 13.67
CA SER A 34 6.48 -22.15 13.56
C SER A 34 4.97 -21.92 13.78
N PRO A 35 4.10 -22.67 13.11
CA PRO A 35 2.67 -22.72 13.44
C PRO A 35 2.46 -22.94 14.95
N TYR A 36 1.36 -22.42 15.49
CA TYR A 36 1.00 -22.56 16.91
C TYR A 36 -0.31 -23.32 17.07
N ILE A 37 -0.55 -23.86 18.26
CA ILE A 37 -1.83 -24.49 18.62
C ILE A 37 -2.66 -23.44 19.39
N ASP A 38 -3.89 -23.19 18.95
CA ASP A 38 -4.81 -22.28 19.66
C ASP A 38 -5.51 -22.97 20.85
N ASP A 39 -6.30 -22.21 21.61
CA ASP A 39 -7.03 -22.71 22.79
C ASP A 39 -8.01 -23.86 22.46
N ASN A 40 -8.39 -24.02 21.20
CA ASN A 40 -9.26 -25.10 20.71
C ASN A 40 -8.46 -26.27 20.13
N GLN A 41 -7.15 -26.33 20.39
CA GLN A 41 -6.24 -27.36 19.91
C GLN A 41 -6.08 -27.45 18.39
N LEU A 42 -6.32 -26.34 17.67
CA LEU A 42 -6.14 -26.29 16.22
C LEU A 42 -4.77 -25.69 15.84
N CYS A 43 -4.10 -26.31 14.86
CA CYS A 43 -2.85 -25.79 14.31
C CYS A 43 -3.12 -24.56 13.42
N ARG A 44 -2.45 -23.46 13.73
CA ARG A 44 -2.62 -22.15 13.11
C ARG A 44 -1.31 -21.64 12.54
N ALA A 45 -1.38 -21.06 11.35
CA ALA A 45 -0.27 -20.31 10.78
C ALA A 45 0.06 -19.09 11.67
N GLN A 46 1.34 -18.78 11.82
CA GLN A 46 1.78 -17.54 12.44
C GLN A 46 1.56 -16.38 11.44
N PRO A 47 0.78 -15.34 11.80
CA PRO A 47 0.46 -14.26 10.89
C PRO A 47 1.63 -13.27 10.70
N LEU A 48 2.62 -13.31 11.58
CA LEU A 48 3.84 -12.50 11.54
C LEU A 48 5.09 -13.39 11.54
N PRO A 49 6.22 -12.94 10.96
CA PRO A 49 6.42 -11.63 10.34
C PRO A 49 5.66 -11.46 9.01
N ALA A 50 5.32 -10.22 8.67
CA ALA A 50 4.91 -9.86 7.32
C ALA A 50 6.14 -9.69 6.41
N VAL A 51 5.95 -9.77 5.10
CA VAL A 51 6.98 -9.58 4.08
C VAL A 51 6.58 -8.42 3.16
N VAL A 52 7.52 -7.55 2.83
CA VAL A 52 7.34 -6.51 1.80
C VAL A 52 7.28 -7.17 0.42
N LEU A 53 6.09 -7.24 -0.17
CA LEU A 53 5.89 -7.79 -1.51
C LEU A 53 6.33 -6.82 -2.61
N HIS A 54 5.91 -5.57 -2.48
CA HIS A 54 6.18 -4.53 -3.45
C HIS A 54 6.48 -3.21 -2.76
N LEU A 55 7.41 -2.46 -3.33
CA LEU A 55 7.78 -1.11 -2.93
C LEU A 55 7.93 -0.25 -4.18
N THR A 56 7.22 0.87 -4.21
CA THR A 56 7.47 1.97 -5.14
C THR A 56 7.76 3.23 -4.33
N GLY A 57 8.78 3.99 -4.69
CA GLY A 57 9.21 5.19 -3.97
C GLY A 57 9.99 4.88 -2.67
N ASP A 58 10.14 5.90 -1.83
CA ASP A 58 10.91 5.80 -0.57
C ASP A 58 10.01 5.43 0.63
N ALA A 59 10.42 4.41 1.37
CA ALA A 59 9.78 3.98 2.60
C ALA A 59 10.82 3.55 3.64
N TRP A 60 10.40 3.51 4.91
CA TRP A 60 11.25 3.14 6.03
C TRP A 60 10.62 2.03 6.86
N LYS A 61 11.44 1.06 7.26
CA LYS A 61 11.15 0.16 8.36
C LYS A 61 11.36 0.92 9.67
N LEU A 62 10.42 0.79 10.60
CA LEU A 62 10.52 1.32 11.95
C LEU A 62 10.81 0.17 12.91
N ASP A 63 11.87 0.27 13.70
CA ASP A 63 12.13 -0.69 14.77
C ASP A 63 11.14 -0.49 15.95
N PRO A 64 11.17 -1.35 16.99
CA PRO A 64 10.30 -1.20 18.16
C PRO A 64 10.49 0.10 18.94
N LYS A 65 11.63 0.78 18.78
CA LYS A 65 11.92 2.10 19.38
C LYS A 65 11.54 3.27 18.45
N GLY A 66 11.01 2.97 17.27
CA GLY A 66 10.63 3.95 16.25
C GLY A 66 11.80 4.47 15.41
N LYS A 67 13.01 3.88 15.51
CA LYS A 67 14.13 4.25 14.65
C LYS A 67 13.88 3.78 13.23
N ALA A 68 14.04 4.69 12.27
CA ALA A 68 13.83 4.41 10.86
C ALA A 68 15.10 3.89 10.17
N SER A 69 14.95 2.88 9.32
CA SER A 69 15.94 2.44 8.33
C SER A 69 15.27 2.29 6.96
N PRO A 70 15.99 2.43 5.84
CA PRO A 70 15.40 2.21 4.51
C PRO A 70 14.71 0.86 4.40
N LEU A 71 13.52 0.83 3.81
CA LEU A 71 12.76 -0.38 3.53
C LEU A 71 13.11 -0.90 2.13
N LEU A 72 13.20 -2.22 1.96
CA LEU A 72 13.43 -2.89 0.69
C LEU A 72 12.39 -3.98 0.46
N GLU A 73 12.11 -4.31 -0.81
CA GLU A 73 11.31 -5.49 -1.15
C GLU A 73 11.96 -6.76 -0.59
N GLY A 74 11.14 -7.71 -0.12
CA GLY A 74 11.58 -8.94 0.52
C GLY A 74 11.95 -8.81 2.01
N MET A 75 12.11 -7.58 2.52
CA MET A 75 12.30 -7.37 3.97
C MET A 75 11.10 -7.85 4.76
N THR A 76 11.36 -8.25 6.01
CA THR A 76 10.32 -8.63 6.95
C THR A 76 9.99 -7.52 7.92
N ILE A 77 8.72 -7.48 8.35
CA ILE A 77 8.20 -6.60 9.39
C ILE A 77 7.55 -7.50 10.44
N ASP A 78 8.15 -7.56 11.63
CA ASP A 78 7.69 -8.41 12.71
C ASP A 78 6.95 -7.61 13.79
N GLU A 79 6.52 -8.30 14.84
CA GLU A 79 5.83 -7.73 15.99
C GLU A 79 6.60 -6.52 16.56
N GLN A 80 5.85 -5.45 16.85
CA GLN A 80 6.32 -4.13 17.31
C GLN A 80 7.12 -3.34 16.27
N GLU A 81 7.42 -3.88 15.10
CA GLU A 81 8.01 -3.14 13.99
C GLU A 81 6.94 -2.48 13.13
N GLY A 82 7.34 -1.49 12.33
CA GLY A 82 6.43 -0.72 11.51
C GLY A 82 6.97 -0.37 10.13
N VAL A 83 6.10 0.25 9.35
CA VAL A 83 6.41 0.78 8.02
C VAL A 83 5.90 2.21 7.94
N LYS A 84 6.73 3.09 7.39
CA LYS A 84 6.38 4.47 7.05
C LYS A 84 6.64 4.73 5.57
N THR A 85 5.64 5.24 4.85
CA THR A 85 5.76 5.60 3.43
C THR A 85 5.95 7.12 3.27
N SER A 86 6.73 7.53 2.27
CA SER A 86 6.82 8.93 1.85
C SER A 86 5.52 9.40 1.15
N SER A 87 5.46 10.67 0.75
CA SER A 87 4.32 11.24 0.02
C SER A 87 4.12 10.74 -1.41
N THR A 88 5.02 9.90 -1.92
CA THR A 88 4.94 9.32 -3.27
C THR A 88 5.13 7.80 -3.27
N ALA A 89 5.21 7.19 -2.08
CA ALA A 89 5.53 5.78 -1.94
C ALA A 89 4.30 4.90 -1.74
N PHE A 90 4.43 3.65 -2.20
CA PHE A 90 3.44 2.59 -2.05
C PHE A 90 4.16 1.34 -1.55
N VAL A 91 3.62 0.73 -0.49
CA VAL A 91 4.15 -0.53 0.06
C VAL A 91 3.04 -1.55 0.15
N SER A 92 3.27 -2.75 -0.34
CA SER A 92 2.38 -3.89 -0.14
C SER A 92 3.04 -4.92 0.76
N LEU A 93 2.34 -5.29 1.83
CA LEU A 93 2.76 -6.29 2.81
C LEU A 93 1.95 -7.58 2.63
N LEU A 94 2.62 -8.72 2.68
CA LEU A 94 2.01 -10.05 2.82
C LEU A 94 2.19 -10.54 4.24
N LEU A 95 1.09 -10.81 4.93
CA LEU A 95 1.14 -11.43 6.25
C LEU A 95 1.21 -12.96 6.12
N GLY A 96 1.68 -13.63 7.16
CA GLY A 96 1.81 -15.09 7.20
C GLY A 96 0.48 -15.85 7.15
N ASP A 97 -0.65 -15.15 7.37
CA ASP A 97 -2.00 -15.68 7.16
C ASP A 97 -2.48 -15.58 5.69
N GLY A 98 -1.68 -14.95 4.81
CA GLY A 98 -1.98 -14.68 3.41
C GLY A 98 -2.79 -13.39 3.17
N SER A 99 -3.20 -12.70 4.24
CA SER A 99 -3.79 -11.37 4.14
C SER A 99 -2.77 -10.39 3.58
N ARG A 100 -3.25 -9.41 2.80
CA ARG A 100 -2.40 -8.38 2.19
C ARG A 100 -2.82 -7.00 2.66
N VAL A 101 -1.85 -6.13 2.90
CA VAL A 101 -2.06 -4.75 3.32
C VAL A 101 -1.27 -3.83 2.41
N VAL A 102 -1.96 -2.93 1.73
CA VAL A 102 -1.37 -1.91 0.88
C VAL A 102 -1.38 -0.58 1.63
N LEU A 103 -0.21 0.07 1.67
CA LEU A 103 0.03 1.35 2.31
C LEU A 103 0.31 2.38 1.21
N PRO A 104 -0.63 3.29 0.91
CA PRO A 104 -0.42 4.40 0.00
C PRO A 104 0.53 5.45 0.58
N ALA A 105 0.69 6.55 -0.15
CA ALA A 105 1.48 7.69 0.27
C ALA A 105 1.13 8.18 1.68
N SER A 106 2.16 8.63 2.42
CA SER A 106 2.02 9.25 3.74
C SER A 106 1.29 8.39 4.77
N SER A 107 1.60 7.09 4.79
CA SER A 107 1.02 6.12 5.71
C SER A 107 2.05 5.61 6.70
N GLN A 108 1.61 5.36 7.93
CA GLN A 108 2.44 4.79 8.98
C GLN A 108 1.65 3.74 9.74
N VAL A 109 2.19 2.51 9.76
CA VAL A 109 1.60 1.38 10.47
C VAL A 109 2.61 0.68 11.35
N ARG A 110 2.12 0.01 12.39
CA ARG A 110 2.88 -0.92 13.23
C ARG A 110 2.18 -2.27 13.29
N LEU A 111 2.94 -3.36 13.28
CA LEU A 111 2.40 -4.71 13.36
C LEU A 111 2.47 -5.20 14.79
N HIS A 112 1.33 -5.58 15.34
CA HIS A 112 1.21 -6.12 16.70
C HIS A 112 0.59 -7.52 16.63
N LEU A 113 0.82 -8.31 17.68
CA LEU A 113 0.15 -9.59 17.89
C LEU A 113 -0.55 -9.55 19.24
N GLU A 114 -1.87 -9.66 19.25
CA GLU A 114 -2.59 -9.77 20.52
C GLU A 114 -2.42 -11.18 21.06
N LYS A 115 -1.55 -11.32 22.07
CA LYS A 115 -1.01 -12.60 22.54
C LYS A 115 -2.07 -13.56 23.05
N LYS A 116 -3.14 -13.07 23.69
CA LYS A 116 -4.16 -13.96 24.28
C LYS A 116 -4.98 -14.67 23.22
N LEU A 117 -5.21 -14.03 22.08
CA LEU A 117 -6.08 -14.53 21.02
C LEU A 117 -5.31 -14.85 19.74
N SER A 118 -4.00 -14.61 19.74
CA SER A 118 -3.08 -14.72 18.61
C SER A 118 -3.61 -14.04 17.34
N ILE A 119 -4.22 -12.85 17.52
CA ILE A 119 -4.82 -12.05 16.46
C ILE A 119 -3.76 -11.06 15.93
N PRO A 120 -3.45 -11.07 14.62
CA PRO A 120 -2.63 -10.02 14.04
C PRO A 120 -3.38 -8.69 14.05
N GLN A 121 -2.68 -7.65 14.50
CA GLN A 121 -3.15 -6.28 14.54
C GLN A 121 -2.27 -5.43 13.65
N VAL A 122 -2.90 -4.74 12.70
CA VAL A 122 -2.27 -3.62 11.98
C VAL A 122 -2.70 -2.34 12.68
N VAL A 123 -1.78 -1.75 13.43
CA VAL A 123 -2.01 -0.46 14.07
C VAL A 123 -1.75 0.63 13.04
N LEU A 124 -2.81 1.23 12.52
CA LEU A 124 -2.76 2.37 11.62
C LEU A 124 -2.62 3.66 12.43
N GLU A 125 -1.39 4.14 12.55
CA GLU A 125 -1.07 5.34 13.31
C GLU A 125 -1.46 6.60 12.51
N GLN A 126 -1.20 6.61 11.20
CA GLN A 126 -1.51 7.74 10.32
C GLN A 126 -1.66 7.27 8.86
N GLY A 127 -2.44 8.01 8.07
CA GLY A 127 -2.54 7.83 6.62
C GLY A 127 -3.58 6.78 6.28
N GLN A 128 -3.30 5.90 5.33
CA GLN A 128 -4.27 4.95 4.80
C GLN A 128 -3.72 3.51 4.77
N ALA A 129 -4.59 2.54 5.01
CA ALA A 129 -4.34 1.14 4.75
C ALA A 129 -5.51 0.56 3.94
N GLU A 130 -5.19 -0.19 2.89
CA GLU A 130 -6.15 -1.02 2.17
C GLU A 130 -5.83 -2.48 2.44
N ALA A 131 -6.80 -3.23 2.96
CA ALA A 131 -6.58 -4.60 3.43
C ALA A 131 -7.44 -5.60 2.66
N TYR A 132 -6.81 -6.68 2.25
CA TYR A 132 -7.41 -7.84 1.58
C TYR A 132 -7.28 -9.03 2.54
N VAL A 133 -8.28 -9.19 3.40
CA VAL A 133 -8.28 -10.21 4.45
C VAL A 133 -8.86 -11.50 3.90
N ILE A 134 -8.14 -12.61 4.00
CA ILE A 134 -8.60 -13.90 3.49
C ILE A 134 -9.77 -14.41 4.34
N LYS A 135 -10.86 -14.83 3.68
CA LYS A 135 -11.97 -15.51 4.37
C LYS A 135 -11.55 -16.94 4.70
N ARG A 136 -11.62 -17.31 5.98
CA ARG A 136 -11.41 -18.68 6.43
C ARG A 136 -12.62 -19.22 7.19
N ALA A 137 -12.74 -20.55 7.21
CA ALA A 137 -13.90 -21.24 7.75
C ALA A 137 -14.03 -21.09 9.28
N SER A 138 -12.95 -20.84 10.01
CA SER A 138 -12.98 -20.70 11.47
C SER A 138 -13.41 -19.31 11.92
N ASP A 139 -14.23 -19.23 12.97
CA ASP A 139 -14.58 -17.98 13.65
C ASP A 139 -13.38 -17.34 14.39
N HIS A 140 -12.25 -18.05 14.46
CA HIS A 140 -11.04 -17.64 15.16
C HIS A 140 -10.00 -17.01 14.23
N ASP A 141 -10.18 -17.09 12.91
CA ASP A 141 -9.34 -16.40 11.92
C ASP A 141 -9.72 -14.91 11.88
N ARG A 142 -9.34 -14.21 12.95
CA ARG A 142 -9.63 -12.81 13.17
C ARG A 142 -8.43 -11.99 12.74
N PHE A 143 -8.71 -10.89 12.06
CA PHE A 143 -7.75 -9.84 11.75
C PHE A 143 -8.28 -8.54 12.34
N GLN A 144 -7.38 -7.65 12.77
CA GLN A 144 -7.78 -6.35 13.30
C GLN A 144 -6.96 -5.23 12.68
N ILE A 145 -7.65 -4.14 12.34
CA ILE A 145 -7.01 -2.83 12.19
C ILE A 145 -7.31 -2.02 13.44
N VAL A 146 -6.27 -1.49 14.07
CA VAL A 146 -6.40 -0.63 15.25
C VAL A 146 -6.06 0.79 14.81
N THR A 147 -6.91 1.73 15.17
CA THR A 147 -6.70 3.17 14.96
C THR A 147 -6.74 3.86 16.33
N PRO A 148 -6.24 5.10 16.46
CA PRO A 148 -6.38 5.88 17.69
C PRO A 148 -7.83 6.04 18.19
N VAL A 149 -8.82 5.90 17.31
CA VAL A 149 -10.23 6.13 17.63
C VAL A 149 -11.07 4.85 17.73
N GLY A 150 -10.51 3.67 17.43
CA GLY A 150 -11.22 2.41 17.53
C GLY A 150 -10.54 1.20 16.89
N VAL A 151 -11.12 0.03 17.14
CA VAL A 151 -10.69 -1.28 16.66
C VAL A 151 -11.70 -1.78 15.63
N LEU A 152 -11.18 -2.23 14.48
CA LEU A 152 -11.94 -2.77 13.37
C LEU A 152 -11.70 -4.27 13.32
N GLY A 153 -12.70 -5.06 13.70
CA GLY A 153 -12.70 -6.51 13.58
C GLY A 153 -13.14 -6.93 12.19
N VAL A 154 -12.31 -7.73 11.52
CA VAL A 154 -12.53 -8.11 10.13
C VAL A 154 -12.33 -9.59 9.88
N ARG A 155 -13.12 -10.10 8.93
CA ARG A 155 -13.07 -11.46 8.45
C ARG A 155 -13.51 -11.52 7.00
N GLY A 156 -12.60 -11.93 6.11
CA GLY A 156 -12.93 -12.12 4.70
C GLY A 156 -13.44 -10.85 4.03
N THR A 157 -12.69 -9.76 4.16
CA THR A 157 -13.10 -8.41 3.73
C THR A 157 -12.06 -7.76 2.86
N HIS A 158 -12.53 -6.97 1.90
CA HIS A 158 -11.73 -5.98 1.19
C HIS A 158 -12.22 -4.59 1.59
N PHE A 159 -11.36 -3.81 2.23
CA PHE A 159 -11.75 -2.51 2.79
C PHE A 159 -10.56 -1.56 2.86
N ARG A 160 -10.88 -0.28 3.01
CA ARG A 160 -9.93 0.82 3.20
C ARG A 160 -10.20 1.47 4.54
N VAL A 161 -9.12 1.88 5.21
CA VAL A 161 -9.17 2.69 6.43
C VAL A 161 -8.21 3.84 6.26
N ARG A 162 -8.67 5.06 6.54
CA ARG A 162 -7.82 6.25 6.64
C ARG A 162 -7.94 6.84 8.04
N ASN A 163 -6.82 7.27 8.61
CA ASN A 163 -6.75 7.89 9.93
C ASN A 163 -5.87 9.15 9.91
N ASP A 164 -6.36 10.22 10.51
CA ASP A 164 -5.64 11.50 10.69
C ASP A 164 -5.42 11.87 12.17
N ALA A 165 -5.57 10.88 13.07
CA ALA A 165 -5.56 10.96 14.53
C ALA A 165 -6.83 11.53 15.19
N GLU A 166 -7.57 12.42 14.54
CA GLU A 166 -8.82 12.96 15.09
C GLU A 166 -10.03 12.10 14.70
N GLN A 167 -9.99 11.53 13.51
CA GLN A 167 -11.04 10.70 12.95
C GLN A 167 -10.45 9.56 12.14
N SER A 168 -11.27 8.52 11.98
CA SER A 168 -11.04 7.47 11.03
C SER A 168 -12.20 7.36 10.06
N VAL A 169 -11.86 6.99 8.83
CA VAL A 169 -12.79 6.77 7.73
C VAL A 169 -12.60 5.33 7.28
N LEU A 170 -13.68 4.55 7.31
CA LEU A 170 -13.72 3.16 6.87
C LEU A 170 -14.58 3.08 5.62
N GLU A 171 -14.08 2.44 4.56
CA GLU A 171 -14.87 2.11 3.37
C GLU A 171 -14.77 0.61 3.09
N VAL A 172 -15.90 -0.09 3.09
CA VAL A 172 -15.95 -1.54 2.88
C VAL A 172 -16.36 -1.82 1.45
N LEU A 173 -15.47 -2.41 0.67
CA LEU A 173 -15.71 -2.75 -0.73
C LEU A 173 -16.36 -4.13 -0.84
N GLU A 174 -15.87 -5.10 -0.07
CA GLU A 174 -16.43 -6.45 0.02
C GLU A 174 -16.47 -6.95 1.47
N GLY A 175 -17.49 -7.75 1.78
CA GLY A 175 -17.67 -8.38 3.10
C GLY A 175 -18.31 -7.45 4.13
N GLN A 176 -17.85 -7.53 5.37
CA GLN A 176 -18.38 -6.74 6.49
C GLN A 176 -17.32 -6.52 7.57
N VAL A 177 -17.27 -5.29 8.09
CA VAL A 177 -16.36 -4.89 9.16
C VAL A 177 -17.15 -4.55 10.41
N ALA A 178 -16.72 -5.07 11.56
CA ALA A 178 -17.25 -4.69 12.86
C ALA A 178 -16.37 -3.59 13.47
N VAL A 179 -16.95 -2.43 13.76
CA VAL A 179 -16.23 -1.29 14.33
C VAL A 179 -16.59 -1.17 15.81
N LYS A 180 -15.58 -1.20 16.67
CA LYS A 180 -15.70 -0.93 18.10
C LYS A 180 -14.87 0.30 18.43
N ARG A 181 -15.52 1.30 19.01
CA ARG A 181 -14.82 2.50 19.48
C ARG A 181 -14.04 2.20 20.76
N ASP A 182 -12.81 2.70 20.87
CA ASP A 182 -12.05 2.62 22.11
C ASP A 182 -12.54 3.73 23.08
N MET A 183 -13.42 3.38 24.00
CA MET A 183 -13.92 4.29 25.03
C MET A 183 -13.28 3.93 26.38
N LYS A 184 -12.28 4.70 26.80
CA LYS A 184 -11.60 4.55 28.11
C LYS A 184 -12.54 4.71 29.32
N THR A 185 -13.79 5.14 29.14
CA THR A 185 -14.64 5.62 30.24
C THR A 185 -16.03 5.01 30.38
N LYS A 186 -16.42 3.96 29.65
CA LYS A 186 -17.57 3.08 29.96
C LYS A 186 -17.72 1.96 28.91
N PRO A 187 -18.14 0.74 29.28
CA PRO A 187 -18.48 -0.30 28.33
C PRO A 187 -19.83 0.05 27.71
N VAL A 188 -19.82 0.76 26.59
CA VAL A 188 -21.01 0.82 25.73
C VAL A 188 -20.76 -0.16 24.59
N GLU A 189 -21.68 -1.12 24.43
CA GLU A 189 -21.76 -2.09 23.34
C GLU A 189 -22.04 -1.41 21.99
N ASN A 190 -21.29 -0.38 21.62
CA ASN A 190 -21.42 0.30 20.34
C ASN A 190 -20.56 -0.39 19.27
N GLU A 191 -20.78 -1.69 19.08
CA GLU A 191 -20.31 -2.37 17.88
C GLU A 191 -21.23 -2.00 16.72
N VAL A 192 -20.69 -1.38 15.68
CA VAL A 192 -21.42 -1.09 14.44
C VAL A 192 -20.85 -1.92 13.31
N LYS A 193 -21.74 -2.58 12.56
CA LYS A 193 -21.37 -3.36 11.38
C LYS A 193 -21.50 -2.50 10.14
N VAL A 194 -20.43 -2.44 9.35
CA VAL A 194 -20.38 -1.74 8.06
C VAL A 194 -20.28 -2.80 6.97
N GLY A 195 -21.29 -2.86 6.09
CA GLY A 195 -21.36 -3.85 5.02
C GLY A 195 -20.67 -3.41 3.74
N ALA A 196 -20.58 -4.32 2.77
CA ALA A 196 -20.09 -4.02 1.43
C ALA A 196 -20.81 -2.81 0.83
N ARG A 197 -20.05 -1.95 0.13
CA ARG A 197 -20.49 -0.70 -0.51
C ARG A 197 -20.91 0.37 0.49
N GLN A 198 -20.54 0.23 1.76
CA GLN A 198 -20.81 1.21 2.80
C GLN A 198 -19.53 1.82 3.36
N GLY A 199 -19.67 3.06 3.81
CA GLY A 199 -18.64 3.85 4.44
C GLY A 199 -19.06 4.30 5.83
N LEU A 200 -18.08 4.54 6.70
CA LEU A 200 -18.30 5.07 8.05
C LEU A 200 -17.18 6.05 8.38
N LEU A 201 -17.57 7.30 8.66
CA LEU A 201 -16.71 8.25 9.35
C LEU A 201 -16.96 8.10 10.86
N PHE A 202 -15.91 7.90 11.64
CA PHE A 202 -16.02 7.72 13.08
C PHE A 202 -14.91 8.44 13.84
N LYS A 203 -15.34 9.12 14.91
CA LYS A 203 -14.49 9.82 15.89
C LYS A 203 -14.58 9.11 17.24
N THR A 204 -13.87 9.63 18.24
CA THR A 204 -13.97 9.17 19.65
C THR A 204 -15.34 9.43 20.28
N GLN A 205 -16.19 10.26 19.67
CA GLN A 205 -17.56 10.53 20.09
C GLN A 205 -18.44 10.76 18.86
N GLY A 206 -19.76 10.84 19.07
CA GLY A 206 -20.74 11.04 18.01
C GLY A 206 -21.41 9.74 17.54
N GLU A 207 -22.41 9.89 16.70
CA GLU A 207 -23.18 8.80 16.11
C GLU A 207 -22.31 7.99 15.13
N LEU A 208 -22.49 6.67 15.13
CA LEU A 208 -21.87 5.76 14.18
C LEU A 208 -22.94 5.35 13.16
N LYS A 209 -22.98 6.06 12.03
CA LYS A 209 -23.97 5.84 10.98
C LYS A 209 -23.29 5.48 9.66
N PRO A 210 -23.34 4.20 9.25
CA PRO A 210 -22.88 3.81 7.92
C PRO A 210 -23.71 4.49 6.84
N VAL A 211 -23.06 4.87 5.74
CA VAL A 211 -23.69 5.46 4.56
C VAL A 211 -23.26 4.70 3.31
N GLU A 212 -24.09 4.71 2.28
CA GLU A 212 -23.75 4.10 0.99
C GLU A 212 -22.62 4.88 0.30
N LEU A 213 -21.67 4.16 -0.26
CA LEU A 213 -20.55 4.72 -1.02
C LEU A 213 -21.02 5.23 -2.38
N LEU A 214 -20.36 6.27 -2.89
CA LEU A 214 -20.56 6.72 -4.27
C LEU A 214 -20.27 5.56 -5.25
N ALA A 215 -21.03 5.49 -6.33
CA ALA A 215 -20.78 4.55 -7.41
C ALA A 215 -19.42 4.80 -8.09
N ALA A 216 -18.88 3.77 -8.73
CA ALA A 216 -17.61 3.88 -9.44
C ALA A 216 -17.65 4.91 -10.60
N PRO A 217 -16.64 5.80 -10.73
CA PRO A 217 -16.51 6.68 -11.89
C PRO A 217 -16.38 5.89 -13.19
N LYS A 218 -17.00 6.42 -14.26
CA LYS A 218 -16.94 5.83 -15.61
C LYS A 218 -15.87 6.53 -16.44
N LEU A 219 -14.87 5.79 -16.91
CA LEU A 219 -13.91 6.26 -17.91
C LEU A 219 -14.62 6.43 -19.25
N VAL A 220 -14.49 7.60 -19.88
CA VAL A 220 -15.11 7.89 -21.19
C VAL A 220 -14.10 8.12 -22.30
N GLY A 221 -12.83 8.31 -21.97
CA GLY A 221 -11.77 8.48 -22.95
C GLY A 221 -10.41 8.71 -22.32
N GLN A 222 -9.38 8.73 -23.17
CA GLN A 222 -8.00 9.00 -22.77
C GLN A 222 -7.25 9.76 -23.89
N ASP A 223 -6.16 10.42 -23.52
CA ASP A 223 -5.24 11.12 -24.42
C ASP A 223 -3.80 11.08 -23.86
N GLY A 224 -2.81 11.63 -24.55
CA GLY A 224 -1.41 11.63 -24.13
C GLY A 224 -0.52 10.60 -24.83
N GLN A 225 -1.06 9.95 -25.86
CA GLN A 225 -0.30 9.10 -26.79
C GLN A 225 0.33 9.91 -27.94
N LYS A 226 0.08 11.22 -28.00
CA LYS A 226 0.54 12.15 -29.05
C LYS A 226 0.97 13.48 -28.42
N GLY A 227 1.96 14.16 -29.01
CA GLY A 227 2.45 15.48 -28.57
C GLY A 227 3.84 15.45 -27.92
N ASP A 228 4.36 16.63 -27.56
CA ASP A 228 5.76 16.84 -27.14
C ASP A 228 6.06 16.45 -25.69
N ALA A 229 5.03 16.43 -24.83
CA ALA A 229 5.13 15.97 -23.44
C ALA A 229 4.19 14.78 -23.20
N PRO A 230 4.68 13.62 -22.74
CA PRO A 230 3.86 12.42 -22.55
C PRO A 230 3.01 12.53 -21.26
N VAL A 231 2.01 13.40 -21.28
CA VAL A 231 1.00 13.52 -20.21
C VAL A 231 -0.18 12.62 -20.55
N TRP A 232 -0.24 11.45 -19.92
CA TRP A 232 -1.39 10.56 -20.04
C TRP A 232 -2.58 11.15 -19.32
N SER A 233 -3.61 11.54 -20.07
CA SER A 233 -4.84 12.12 -19.53
C SER A 233 -5.97 11.10 -19.60
N LEU A 234 -6.74 10.96 -18.53
CA LEU A 234 -7.97 10.15 -18.48
C LEU A 234 -9.16 11.07 -18.25
N TYR A 235 -10.21 10.90 -19.05
CA TYR A 235 -11.44 11.67 -18.97
C TYR A 235 -12.56 10.83 -18.37
N LEU A 236 -13.20 11.35 -17.33
CA LEU A 236 -14.25 10.66 -16.60
C LEU A 236 -15.60 11.29 -16.90
N ARG A 237 -16.68 10.51 -16.83
CA ARG A 237 -18.03 11.08 -16.75
C ARG A 237 -18.18 11.79 -15.39
N PRO A 238 -18.66 13.05 -15.35
CA PRO A 238 -18.97 13.70 -14.08
C PRO A 238 -19.90 12.84 -13.23
N LEU A 239 -19.53 12.61 -11.98
CA LEU A 239 -20.28 11.80 -11.04
C LEU A 239 -21.00 12.71 -10.02
N PRO A 240 -22.34 12.69 -9.95
CA PRO A 240 -23.09 13.46 -8.95
C PRO A 240 -22.64 13.13 -7.52
N GLY A 241 -22.48 14.15 -6.69
CA GLY A 241 -22.01 14.03 -5.30
C GLY A 241 -20.48 13.91 -5.14
N ALA A 242 -19.72 13.72 -6.22
CA ALA A 242 -18.27 13.65 -6.16
C ALA A 242 -17.63 15.02 -5.93
N GLN A 243 -16.83 15.15 -4.88
CA GLN A 243 -16.03 16.34 -4.56
C GLN A 243 -14.59 16.24 -5.09
N ARG A 244 -14.08 15.02 -5.23
CA ARG A 244 -12.71 14.74 -5.67
C ARG A 244 -12.65 13.37 -6.32
N TYR A 245 -11.81 13.21 -7.33
CA TYR A 245 -11.52 11.94 -7.98
C TYR A 245 -10.12 11.48 -7.59
N ARG A 246 -9.93 10.16 -7.54
CA ARG A 246 -8.63 9.50 -7.42
C ARG A 246 -8.47 8.51 -8.56
N ALA A 247 -7.26 8.45 -9.07
CA ALA A 247 -6.84 7.44 -10.01
C ALA A 247 -5.53 6.81 -9.54
N GLN A 248 -5.44 5.50 -9.66
CA GLN A 248 -4.22 4.74 -9.36
C GLN A 248 -3.86 3.88 -10.56
N VAL A 249 -2.57 3.79 -10.83
CA VAL A 249 -2.00 3.00 -11.92
C VAL A 249 -1.14 1.90 -11.31
N ALA A 250 -1.46 0.65 -11.60
CA ALA A 250 -0.73 -0.53 -11.10
C ALA A 250 -0.31 -1.45 -12.25
N THR A 251 0.69 -2.28 -11.99
CA THR A 251 1.16 -3.32 -12.94
C THR A 251 0.53 -4.69 -12.70
N ASP A 252 -0.36 -4.81 -11.72
CA ASP A 252 -1.13 -6.02 -11.42
C ASP A 252 -2.61 -5.69 -11.14
N LYS A 253 -3.48 -6.67 -11.37
CA LYS A 253 -4.95 -6.52 -11.21
C LYS A 253 -5.40 -6.35 -9.77
N ALA A 254 -4.60 -6.79 -8.80
CA ALA A 254 -4.93 -6.70 -7.38
C ALA A 254 -4.47 -5.38 -6.75
N PHE A 255 -3.89 -4.47 -7.54
CA PHE A 255 -3.36 -3.19 -7.08
C PHE A 255 -2.35 -3.33 -5.93
N MET A 256 -1.53 -4.38 -5.98
CA MET A 256 -0.44 -4.62 -5.01
C MET A 256 0.84 -3.90 -5.43
N ASN A 257 1.02 -3.61 -6.71
CA ASN A 257 2.18 -2.95 -7.28
C ASN A 257 1.77 -1.64 -7.96
N ILE A 258 1.32 -0.69 -7.14
CA ILE A 258 0.94 0.65 -7.57
C ILE A 258 2.18 1.45 -7.93
N LYS A 259 2.16 2.09 -9.10
CA LYS A 259 3.25 2.90 -9.63
C LYS A 259 3.04 4.38 -9.42
N GLN A 260 1.80 4.84 -9.59
CA GLN A 260 1.43 6.24 -9.39
C GLN A 260 -0.01 6.35 -8.90
N GLU A 261 -0.27 7.44 -8.19
CA GLU A 261 -1.62 7.91 -7.93
C GLU A 261 -1.74 9.39 -8.26
N ASN A 262 -2.95 9.80 -8.60
CA ASN A 262 -3.28 11.19 -8.85
C ASN A 262 -4.66 11.50 -8.31
N PHE A 263 -4.87 12.77 -7.96
CA PHE A 263 -6.13 13.28 -7.47
C PHE A 263 -6.53 14.54 -8.22
N SER A 264 -7.83 14.73 -8.42
CA SER A 264 -8.37 15.87 -9.15
C SER A 264 -9.73 16.30 -8.61
N SER A 265 -10.02 17.59 -8.57
CA SER A 265 -11.37 18.11 -8.25
C SER A 265 -12.31 18.12 -9.46
N VAL A 266 -11.77 17.86 -10.65
CA VAL A 266 -12.52 17.77 -11.91
C VAL A 266 -12.47 16.33 -12.44
N PRO A 267 -13.40 15.91 -13.31
CA PRO A 267 -13.43 14.54 -13.87
C PRO A 267 -12.36 14.33 -14.95
N LYS A 268 -11.11 14.69 -14.65
CA LYS A 268 -9.93 14.52 -15.48
C LYS A 268 -8.74 14.16 -14.59
N MET A 269 -8.01 13.11 -14.95
CA MET A 269 -6.82 12.62 -14.24
C MET A 269 -5.60 12.71 -15.16
N SER A 270 -4.42 12.92 -14.59
CA SER A 270 -3.18 13.03 -15.37
C SER A 270 -2.03 12.24 -14.74
N PHE A 271 -1.23 11.59 -15.58
CA PHE A 271 -0.02 10.87 -15.20
C PHE A 271 1.13 11.22 -16.13
N THR A 272 2.37 11.17 -15.63
CA THR A 272 3.59 11.48 -16.40
C THR A 272 4.71 10.52 -16.00
N GLY A 273 5.71 10.33 -16.86
CA GLY A 273 6.90 9.54 -16.53
C GLY A 273 6.66 8.02 -16.38
N LEU A 274 5.49 7.53 -16.77
CA LEU A 274 5.22 6.09 -16.89
C LEU A 274 5.87 5.56 -18.18
N LYS A 275 6.39 4.32 -18.12
CA LYS A 275 6.95 3.64 -19.29
C LYS A 275 5.83 3.06 -20.15
N ALA A 276 6.13 2.75 -21.41
CA ALA A 276 5.21 1.98 -22.24
C ALA A 276 4.92 0.61 -21.60
N SER A 277 3.67 0.31 -21.28
CA SER A 277 3.27 -0.97 -20.66
C SER A 277 1.76 -1.16 -20.66
N PHE A 278 1.33 -2.38 -20.30
CA PHE A 278 -0.04 -2.65 -19.90
C PHE A 278 -0.21 -2.29 -18.42
N TYR A 279 -1.14 -1.40 -18.13
CA TYR A 279 -1.47 -0.98 -16.77
C TYR A 279 -2.91 -1.31 -16.42
N HIS A 280 -3.13 -1.53 -15.12
CA HIS A 280 -4.44 -1.58 -14.51
C HIS A 280 -4.71 -0.23 -13.85
N VAL A 281 -5.77 0.45 -14.29
CA VAL A 281 -6.17 1.75 -13.76
C VAL A 281 -7.39 1.60 -12.89
N ARG A 282 -7.29 2.07 -11.64
CA ARG A 282 -8.41 2.12 -10.69
C ARG A 282 -8.86 3.55 -10.51
N LEU A 283 -10.16 3.78 -10.63
CA LEU A 283 -10.82 5.08 -10.49
C LEU A 283 -11.83 5.03 -9.35
N SER A 284 -11.83 6.05 -8.51
CA SER A 284 -12.77 6.26 -7.41
C SER A 284 -13.07 7.75 -7.24
N ALA A 285 -14.09 8.07 -6.46
CA ALA A 285 -14.45 9.45 -6.12
C ALA A 285 -14.75 9.59 -4.63
N TYR A 286 -14.49 10.76 -4.07
CA TYR A 286 -14.79 11.12 -2.69
C TYR A 286 -16.09 11.92 -2.63
N ASP A 287 -16.92 11.63 -1.65
CA ASP A 287 -18.12 12.41 -1.34
C ASP A 287 -17.82 13.64 -0.47
N GLU A 288 -18.87 14.34 -0.03
CA GLU A 288 -18.78 15.51 0.86
C GLU A 288 -18.22 15.20 2.26
N ASN A 289 -18.35 13.95 2.71
CA ASN A 289 -17.81 13.48 3.99
C ASN A 289 -16.37 12.96 3.85
N GLY A 290 -15.81 13.01 2.64
CA GLY A 290 -14.49 12.50 2.32
C GLY A 290 -14.42 10.97 2.27
N LEU A 291 -15.54 10.26 2.16
CA LEU A 291 -15.57 8.81 1.94
C LEU A 291 -15.20 8.49 0.50
N GLU A 292 -14.23 7.60 0.31
CA GLU A 292 -13.87 7.10 -1.01
C GLU A 292 -14.90 6.07 -1.48
N GLY A 293 -15.50 6.30 -2.64
CA GLY A 293 -16.53 5.47 -3.23
C GLY A 293 -16.05 4.13 -3.79
N GLU A 294 -16.96 3.42 -4.44
CA GLU A 294 -16.68 2.20 -5.20
C GLU A 294 -15.63 2.46 -6.30
N THR A 295 -14.96 1.40 -6.73
CA THR A 295 -13.84 1.49 -7.68
C THR A 295 -14.17 0.92 -9.05
N GLY A 296 -13.90 1.67 -10.11
CA GLY A 296 -13.92 1.17 -11.49
C GLY A 296 -12.51 0.79 -11.93
N VAL A 297 -12.32 -0.39 -12.51
CA VAL A 297 -11.02 -0.88 -12.99
C VAL A 297 -11.01 -0.98 -14.52
N TYR A 298 -9.95 -0.49 -15.14
CA TYR A 298 -9.77 -0.46 -16.60
C TYR A 298 -8.36 -0.94 -16.96
N ASP A 299 -8.28 -1.89 -17.88
CA ASP A 299 -7.01 -2.38 -18.42
C ASP A 299 -6.63 -1.52 -19.63
N ILE A 300 -5.49 -0.82 -19.56
CA ILE A 300 -5.09 0.14 -20.59
C ILE A 300 -3.64 -0.10 -20.99
N PHE A 301 -3.42 -0.26 -22.29
CA PHE A 301 -2.07 -0.19 -22.86
C PHE A 301 -1.67 1.28 -23.01
N TYR A 302 -0.70 1.71 -22.20
CA TYR A 302 -0.11 3.04 -22.31
C TYR A 302 1.14 2.98 -23.18
N TYR A 303 1.18 3.83 -24.20
CA TYR A 303 2.31 3.97 -25.11
C TYR A 303 2.58 5.48 -25.30
N PRO A 304 3.52 6.07 -24.54
CA PRO A 304 3.87 7.47 -24.68
C PRO A 304 4.58 7.73 -26.02
N PRO A 305 4.48 8.96 -26.57
CA PRO A 305 5.37 9.40 -27.65
C PRO A 305 6.83 9.16 -27.27
N THR A 306 7.59 8.55 -28.18
CA THR A 306 9.05 8.48 -28.01
C THR A 306 9.58 9.90 -28.17
N THR A 307 10.19 10.47 -27.14
CA THR A 307 10.97 11.69 -27.31
C THR A 307 12.07 11.35 -28.30
N GLN A 308 11.98 11.81 -29.55
CA GLN A 308 13.15 11.79 -30.42
C GLN A 308 14.17 12.69 -29.76
N ALA A 309 15.25 12.10 -29.25
CA ALA A 309 16.42 12.87 -28.87
C ALA A 309 16.88 13.58 -30.14
N HIS A 310 16.67 14.89 -30.20
CA HIS A 310 17.41 15.73 -31.12
C HIS A 310 18.87 15.73 -30.61
N ASP A 311 19.67 14.79 -31.13
CA ASP A 311 21.12 14.95 -31.14
C ASP A 311 21.43 16.18 -31.99
N GLN A 312 21.90 17.24 -31.35
CA GLN A 312 22.62 18.35 -31.96
C GLN A 312 24.03 18.38 -31.39
#